data_AF-A0AAU7QGJ1-F1
#
_entry.id   AF-A0AAU7QGJ1-F1
#
_cell.length_a   1.000
_cell.length_b   1.000
_cell.length_c   1.000
_cell.angle_alpha   90.00
_cell.angle_beta   90.00
_cell.angle_gamma   90.00
#
_symmetry.space_group_name_H-M   'P 1'
#
loop_
_entity.id
_entity.type
_entity.pdbx_description
1 polymer ?
#
loop_
_entity_poly.entity_id
_entity_poly.type
_entity_poly.pdbx_seq_one_letter_code
_entity_poly.pdbx_strand_id
1 'polypeptide(L)'
;MAKGRTDILMRLGIFSTILMLISFSIGVHYGIEQFTKFYFVANLINFFPVMFLVMKFINGTMIELFKKIFEIIISSFAMMFFILAIRKYFIYFKNIDNFYVLAIIVFLAMFFYFIVISVFNPINVKNRIKSLKLRKSFF
;
A
#
# COMPACT_ATOMS: atom_id res chain seq x y z
N MET A 1 9.96 -19.24 3.90
CA MET A 1 9.27 -20.27 4.70
C MET A 1 8.50 -21.27 3.84
N ALA A 2 7.64 -20.88 2.89
CA ALA A 2 6.85 -21.80 2.06
C ALA A 2 7.61 -22.68 1.02
N LYS A 3 8.89 -22.41 0.73
CA LYS A 3 9.74 -23.21 -0.19
C LYS A 3 11.08 -23.65 0.43
N GLY A 4 11.24 -23.56 1.75
CA GLY A 4 12.47 -23.99 2.45
C GLY A 4 13.75 -23.17 2.19
N ARG A 5 13.71 -22.11 1.37
CA ARG A 5 14.87 -21.25 1.04
C ARG A 5 15.09 -20.13 2.04
N THR A 6 15.33 -20.48 3.30
CA THR A 6 15.56 -19.51 4.38
C THR A 6 16.86 -18.73 4.18
N ASP A 7 17.87 -19.35 3.56
CA ASP A 7 19.17 -18.71 3.31
C ASP A 7 19.06 -17.46 2.44
N ILE A 8 18.20 -17.51 1.43
CA ILE A 8 18.00 -16.41 0.48
C ILE A 8 17.22 -15.28 1.14
N LEU A 9 16.24 -15.63 1.98
CA LEU A 9 15.52 -14.66 2.80
C LEU A 9 16.43 -13.98 3.82
N MET A 10 17.36 -14.73 4.42
CA MET A 10 18.34 -14.20 5.36
C MET A 10 19.35 -13.26 4.68
N ARG A 11 19.85 -13.60 3.49
CA ARG A 11 20.72 -12.71 2.69
C ARG A 11 20.00 -11.43 2.28
N LEU A 12 18.72 -11.53 1.89
CA LEU A 12 17.88 -10.37 1.60
C LEU A 12 17.67 -9.50 2.84
N GLY A 13 17.42 -10.12 4.00
CA GLY A 13 17.30 -9.40 5.28
C GLY A 13 18.56 -8.63 5.63
N ILE A 14 19.74 -9.25 5.52
CA ILE A 14 21.04 -8.60 5.75
C ILE A 14 21.22 -7.41 4.80
N PHE A 15 20.90 -7.59 3.51
CA PHE A 15 20.93 -6.51 2.53
C PHE A 15 20.02 -5.35 2.94
N SER A 16 18.78 -5.63 3.34
CA SER A 16 17.83 -4.61 3.82
C SER A 16 18.36 -3.88 5.06
N THR A 17 18.94 -4.61 6.02
CA THR A 17 19.50 -4.04 7.24
C THR A 17 20.66 -3.10 6.93
N ILE A 18 21.59 -3.49 6.06
CA ILE A 18 22.71 -2.63 5.66
C ILE A 18 22.20 -1.33 5.03
N LEU A 19 21.22 -1.43 4.13
CA LEU A 19 20.62 -0.26 3.48
C LEU A 19 19.93 0.68 4.47
N MET A 20 19.18 0.13 5.44
CA MET A 20 18.55 0.91 6.50
C MET A 20 19.57 1.56 7.44
N LEU A 21 20.65 0.86 7.79
CA LEU A 21 21.72 1.40 8.62
C LEU A 21 22.44 2.56 7.94
N ILE A 22 22.78 2.43 6.64
CA ILE A 22 23.40 3.51 5.87
C ILE A 22 22.48 4.73 5.83
N SER A 23 21.20 4.50 5.53
CA SER A 23 20.19 5.55 5.48
C SER A 23 20.02 6.27 6.84
N PHE A 24 20.02 5.52 7.93
CA PHE A 24 19.94 6.06 9.29
C PHE A 24 21.18 6.86 9.65
N SER A 25 22.38 6.30 9.44
CA SER A 25 23.65 6.95 9.77
C SER A 25 23.84 8.24 8.99
N ILE A 26 23.42 8.30 7.73
CA ILE A 26 23.47 9.56 6.95
C ILE A 26 22.39 10.52 7.42
N GLY A 27 21.16 10.03 7.61
CA GLY A 27 20.00 10.87 7.89
C GLY A 27 20.02 11.58 9.23
N VAL A 28 20.62 10.98 10.27
CA VAL A 28 20.65 11.57 11.61
C VAL A 28 21.39 12.92 11.67
N HIS A 29 22.36 13.14 10.77
CA HIS A 29 23.15 14.38 10.71
C HIS A 29 22.37 15.59 10.16
N TYR A 30 21.28 15.36 9.43
CA TYR A 30 20.54 16.41 8.71
C TYR A 30 19.15 16.71 9.31
N GLY A 31 18.80 16.07 10.43
CA GLY A 31 17.50 16.23 11.10
C GLY A 31 16.41 15.26 10.60
N ILE A 32 15.24 15.33 11.23
CA ILE A 32 14.18 14.31 11.12
C ILE A 32 13.54 14.28 9.72
N GLU A 33 13.39 15.43 9.06
CA GLU A 33 12.76 15.49 7.74
C GLU A 33 13.64 14.80 6.67
N GLN A 34 14.93 15.11 6.64
CA GLN A 34 15.92 14.54 5.72
C GLN A 34 16.15 13.06 6.03
N PHE A 35 16.22 12.71 7.31
CA PHE A 35 16.21 11.33 7.77
C PHE A 35 15.05 10.53 7.18
N THR A 36 13.83 11.06 7.23
CA THR A 36 12.64 10.37 6.70
C THR A 36 12.73 10.20 5.18
N LYS A 37 13.26 11.20 4.44
CA LYS A 37 13.47 11.11 2.99
C LYS A 37 14.49 10.03 2.62
N PHE A 38 15.64 9.98 3.31
CA PHE A 38 16.63 8.93 3.08
C PHE A 38 16.08 7.54 3.40
N TYR A 39 15.28 7.41 4.47
CA TYR A 39 14.65 6.15 4.84
C TYR A 39 13.67 5.67 3.76
N PHE A 40 12.89 6.60 3.19
CA PHE A 40 11.99 6.30 2.08
C PHE A 40 12.75 5.80 0.84
N VAL A 41 13.84 6.48 0.46
CA VAL A 41 14.69 6.06 -0.68
C VAL A 41 15.29 4.68 -0.44
N ALA A 42 15.78 4.40 0.77
CA ALA A 42 16.32 3.09 1.12
C ALA A 42 15.28 1.98 0.97
N ASN A 43 14.04 2.21 1.39
CA ASN A 43 12.95 1.24 1.21
C ASN A 43 12.57 1.04 -0.26
N LEU A 44 12.60 2.10 -1.08
CA LEU A 44 12.38 1.97 -2.52
C LEU A 44 13.46 1.12 -3.18
N ILE A 45 14.74 1.36 -2.85
CA ILE A 45 15.85 0.56 -3.38
C ILE A 45 15.72 -0.90 -2.92
N ASN A 46 15.35 -1.14 -1.65
CA ASN A 46 15.19 -2.48 -1.10
C ASN A 46 14.01 -3.26 -1.72
N PHE A 47 12.95 -2.56 -2.15
CA PHE A 47 11.76 -3.17 -2.72
C PHE A 47 12.05 -4.00 -3.98
N PHE A 48 12.82 -3.46 -4.93
CA PHE A 48 13.09 -4.11 -6.22
C PHE A 48 13.79 -5.49 -6.09
N PRO A 49 14.96 -5.62 -5.43
CA PRO A 49 15.67 -6.89 -5.35
C PRO A 49 14.89 -7.93 -4.55
N VAL A 50 14.27 -7.53 -3.43
CA VAL A 50 13.45 -8.42 -2.60
C VAL A 50 12.28 -8.95 -3.41
N MET A 51 11.52 -8.05 -4.05
CA MET A 51 10.31 -8.46 -4.74
C MET A 51 10.61 -9.24 -6.03
N PHE A 52 11.76 -9.01 -6.67
CA PHE A 52 12.22 -9.77 -7.83
C PHE A 52 12.48 -11.23 -7.47
N LEU A 53 13.21 -11.46 -6.39
CA LEU A 53 13.45 -12.80 -5.87
C LEU A 53 12.16 -13.49 -5.44
N VAL A 54 11.28 -12.78 -4.73
CA VAL A 54 9.97 -13.32 -4.31
C VAL A 54 9.12 -13.75 -5.51
N MET A 55 8.99 -12.91 -6.53
CA MET A 55 8.23 -13.23 -7.74
C MET A 55 8.80 -14.45 -8.46
N LYS A 56 10.13 -14.54 -8.58
CA LYS A 56 10.82 -15.72 -9.13
C LYS A 56 10.54 -16.98 -8.31
N PHE A 57 10.46 -16.88 -6.98
CA PHE A 57 10.13 -18.05 -6.15
C PHE A 57 8.69 -18.52 -6.28
N ILE A 58 7.73 -17.62 -6.52
CA ILE A 58 6.33 -18.00 -6.66
C ILE A 58 5.93 -18.29 -8.12
N ASN A 59 6.91 -18.37 -9.04
CA ASN A 59 6.71 -18.50 -10.48
C ASN A 59 5.80 -17.40 -11.07
N GLY A 60 5.79 -16.21 -10.45
CA GLY A 60 5.05 -15.04 -10.92
C GLY A 60 5.96 -14.06 -11.66
N THR A 61 5.34 -13.07 -12.29
CA THR A 61 6.05 -12.00 -13.02
C THR A 61 5.99 -10.66 -12.28
N MET A 62 6.99 -9.80 -12.50
CA MET A 62 6.96 -8.42 -12.01
C MET A 62 5.77 -7.63 -12.54
N ILE A 63 5.33 -7.94 -13.76
CA ILE A 63 4.20 -7.28 -14.41
C ILE A 63 2.89 -7.55 -13.66
N GLU A 64 2.67 -8.78 -13.19
CA GLU A 64 1.50 -9.12 -12.37
C GLU A 64 1.45 -8.34 -11.07
N LEU A 65 2.62 -8.13 -10.45
CA LEU A 65 2.75 -7.31 -9.25
C LEU A 65 2.42 -5.85 -9.55
N PHE A 66 3.04 -5.25 -10.56
CA PHE A 66 2.79 -3.86 -10.92
C PHE A 66 1.34 -3.64 -11.32
N LYS A 67 0.70 -4.58 -12.01
CA LYS A 67 -0.73 -4.50 -12.35
C LYS A 67 -1.61 -4.43 -11.09
N LYS A 68 -1.36 -5.28 -10.09
CA LYS A 68 -2.10 -5.26 -8.82
C LYS A 68 -1.83 -3.99 -8.01
N ILE A 69 -0.59 -3.53 -7.97
CA ILE A 69 -0.22 -2.28 -7.28
C ILE A 69 -0.87 -1.09 -7.99
N PHE A 70 -0.93 -1.10 -9.31
CA PHE A 70 -1.51 -0.01 -10.11
C PHE A 70 -3.01 0.18 -9.84
N GLU A 71 -3.78 -0.90 -9.67
CA GLU A 71 -5.19 -0.83 -9.24
C GLU A 71 -5.34 -0.10 -7.89
N ILE A 72 -4.44 -0.39 -6.94
CA ILE A 72 -4.41 0.25 -5.62
C ILE A 72 -4.01 1.73 -5.76
N ILE A 73 -3.00 2.04 -6.57
CA ILE A 73 -2.52 3.41 -6.82
C ILE A 73 -3.65 4.27 -7.40
N ILE A 74 -4.35 3.79 -8.44
CA ILE A 74 -5.47 4.52 -9.05
C ILE A 74 -6.57 4.77 -8.01
N SER A 75 -6.91 3.77 -7.20
CA SER A 75 -7.92 3.89 -6.16
C SER A 75 -7.55 4.94 -5.11
N SER A 76 -6.27 5.00 -4.73
CA SER A 76 -5.74 6.02 -3.83
C SER A 76 -5.78 7.43 -4.44
N PHE A 77 -5.45 7.57 -5.72
CA PHE A 77 -5.57 8.85 -6.43
C PHE A 77 -7.03 9.31 -6.54
N ALA A 78 -7.96 8.40 -6.84
CA ALA A 78 -9.39 8.70 -6.88
C ALA A 78 -9.88 9.19 -5.50
N MET A 79 -9.48 8.53 -4.41
CA MET A 79 -9.77 8.98 -3.05
C MET A 79 -9.18 10.36 -2.77
N MET A 80 -7.95 10.63 -3.18
CA MET A 80 -7.32 11.96 -3.03
C MET A 80 -8.13 13.04 -3.75
N PHE A 81 -8.50 12.82 -5.02
CA PHE A 81 -9.34 13.77 -5.76
C PHE A 81 -10.70 13.98 -5.10
N PHE A 82 -11.30 12.93 -4.55
CA PHE A 82 -12.55 13.02 -3.81
C PHE A 82 -12.42 13.91 -2.56
N ILE A 83 -11.36 13.73 -1.76
CA ILE A 83 -11.10 14.59 -0.59
C ILE A 83 -10.89 16.05 -1.03
N LEU A 84 -10.11 16.30 -2.08
CA LEU A 84 -9.89 17.65 -2.61
C LEU A 84 -11.18 18.29 -3.12
N ALA A 85 -12.05 17.51 -3.79
CA ALA A 85 -13.35 17.97 -4.25
C ALA A 85 -14.27 18.32 -3.07
N ILE A 86 -14.34 17.47 -2.04
CA ILE A 86 -15.13 17.76 -0.83
C ILE A 86 -14.67 19.07 -0.20
N ARG A 87 -13.36 19.24 0.02
CA ARG A 87 -12.82 20.46 0.64
C ARG A 87 -13.07 21.72 -0.18
N LYS A 88 -13.14 21.61 -1.51
CA LYS A 88 -13.36 22.74 -2.41
C LYS A 88 -14.84 23.14 -2.50
N TYR A 89 -15.76 22.16 -2.59
CA TYR A 89 -17.18 22.41 -2.84
C TYR A 89 -18.00 22.60 -1.56
N PHE A 90 -17.56 22.05 -0.42
CA PHE A 90 -18.29 22.15 0.84
C PHE A 90 -17.58 23.08 1.82
N ILE A 91 -18.21 24.24 2.09
CA ILE A 91 -17.70 25.27 3.02
C ILE A 91 -17.43 24.69 4.42
N TYR A 92 -18.27 23.76 4.90
CA TYR A 92 -18.12 23.11 6.20
C TYR A 92 -16.83 22.28 6.34
N PHE A 93 -16.29 21.76 5.23
CA PHE A 93 -15.07 20.95 5.22
C PHE A 93 -13.82 21.74 4.79
N LYS A 94 -13.94 23.07 4.62
CA LYS A 94 -12.83 23.92 4.17
C LYS A 94 -11.74 24.04 5.25
N ASN A 95 -12.16 24.26 6.50
CA ASN A 95 -11.27 24.31 7.67
C ASN A 95 -11.56 23.10 8.57
N ILE A 96 -10.54 22.27 8.79
CA ILE A 96 -10.64 21.05 9.60
C ILE A 96 -10.23 21.42 11.03
N ASP A 97 -11.09 22.19 11.70
CA ASP A 97 -10.75 22.72 13.03
C ASP A 97 -11.30 21.84 14.17
N ASN A 98 -12.16 20.87 13.84
CA ASN A 98 -12.87 20.03 14.81
C ASN A 98 -12.66 18.54 14.52
N PHE A 99 -12.45 17.76 15.57
CA PHE A 99 -12.27 16.30 15.51
C PHE A 99 -13.44 15.60 14.79
N TYR A 100 -14.67 16.05 15.01
CA TYR A 100 -15.85 15.47 14.36
C TYR A 100 -15.81 15.62 12.83
N VAL A 101 -15.36 16.78 12.34
CA VAL A 101 -15.23 17.06 10.91
C VAL A 101 -14.18 16.14 10.29
N LEU A 102 -13.04 15.96 10.99
CA LEU A 102 -11.98 15.07 10.56
C LEU A 102 -12.45 13.61 10.51
N ALA A 103 -13.16 13.14 11.54
CA ALA A 103 -13.71 11.80 11.58
C ALA A 103 -14.67 11.54 10.40
N ILE A 104 -15.59 12.47 10.11
CA ILE A 104 -16.53 12.34 8.99
C ILE A 104 -15.81 12.26 7.65
N ILE A 105 -14.80 13.11 7.40
CA ILE A 105 -14.01 13.07 6.16
C ILE A 105 -13.30 11.72 6.02
N VAL A 106 -12.68 11.21 7.08
CA VAL A 106 -11.96 9.93 7.04
C VAL A 106 -12.92 8.78 6.73
N PHE A 107 -14.09 8.73 7.37
CA PHE A 107 -15.09 7.70 7.09
C PHE A 107 -15.61 7.77 5.65
N LEU A 108 -15.91 8.97 5.14
CA LEU A 108 -16.35 9.16 3.75
C LEU A 108 -15.27 8.75 2.75
N ALA A 109 -14.02 9.17 2.97
CA ALA A 109 -12.90 8.83 2.11
C ALA A 109 -12.64 7.32 2.09
N MET A 110 -12.69 6.67 3.26
CA MET A 110 -12.56 5.22 3.39
C MET A 110 -13.66 4.51 2.60
N PHE A 111 -14.92 4.93 2.76
CA PHE A 111 -16.05 4.34 2.04
C PHE A 111 -15.91 4.51 0.51
N PHE A 112 -15.50 5.69 0.07
CA PHE A 112 -15.24 5.97 -1.35
C PHE A 112 -14.11 5.11 -1.90
N TYR A 113 -12.99 4.98 -1.17
CA TYR A 113 -11.89 4.10 -1.55
C TYR A 113 -12.35 2.65 -1.73
N PHE A 114 -13.17 2.12 -0.81
CA PHE A 114 -13.75 0.78 -0.91
C PHE A 114 -14.64 0.60 -2.15
N ILE A 115 -15.42 1.61 -2.53
CA ILE A 115 -16.21 1.57 -3.76
C ILE A 115 -15.29 1.50 -4.98
N VAL A 116 -14.32 2.41 -5.07
CA VAL A 116 -13.42 2.51 -6.23
C VAL A 116 -12.62 1.23 -6.42
N ILE A 117 -12.00 0.70 -5.37
CA ILE A 117 -11.22 -0.55 -5.47
C ILE A 117 -12.10 -1.74 -5.87
N SER A 118 -13.37 -1.77 -5.43
CA SER A 118 -14.32 -2.82 -5.82
C SER A 118 -14.71 -2.74 -7.29
N VAL A 119 -14.80 -1.53 -7.85
CA VAL A 119 -15.06 -1.30 -9.28
C VAL A 119 -13.87 -1.68 -10.15
N PHE A 120 -12.65 -1.38 -9.72
CA PHE A 120 -11.43 -1.71 -10.48
C PHE A 120 -11.05 -3.20 -10.42
N ASN A 121 -11.45 -3.92 -9.36
CA ASN A 121 -11.21 -5.36 -9.25
C ASN A 121 -12.50 -6.20 -9.13
N PRO A 122 -13.38 -6.18 -10.13
CA PRO A 122 -14.69 -6.83 -10.05
C PRO A 122 -14.57 -8.36 -10.07
N ILE A 123 -13.50 -8.91 -10.67
CA ILE A 123 -13.27 -10.35 -10.81
C ILE A 123 -12.87 -10.99 -9.47
N ASN A 124 -11.99 -10.37 -8.67
CA ASN A 124 -11.68 -10.88 -7.33
C ASN A 124 -12.87 -10.74 -6.37
N VAL A 125 -13.65 -9.67 -6.49
CA VAL A 125 -14.86 -9.48 -5.67
C VAL A 125 -15.89 -10.56 -5.97
N LYS A 126 -16.16 -10.84 -7.25
CA LYS A 126 -17.11 -11.90 -7.66
C LYS A 126 -16.67 -13.29 -7.18
N ASN A 127 -15.37 -13.60 -7.25
CA ASN A 127 -14.83 -14.88 -6.77
C ASN A 127 -14.89 -15.00 -5.24
N ARG A 128 -14.63 -13.92 -4.49
CA ARG A 128 -14.81 -13.89 -3.02
C ARG A 128 -16.26 -14.03 -2.59
N ILE A 129 -17.20 -13.41 -3.31
CA ILE A 129 -18.64 -13.54 -3.01
C ILE A 129 -19.11 -14.97 -3.31
N LYS A 130 -18.63 -15.59 -4.40
CA LYS A 130 -18.96 -16.98 -4.74
C LYS A 130 -18.43 -17.97 -3.70
N SER A 131 -17.20 -17.78 -3.20
CA SER A 131 -16.65 -18.65 -2.14
C SER A 131 -17.35 -18.47 -0.79
N LEU A 132 -17.79 -17.25 -0.45
CA LEU A 132 -18.61 -16.99 0.75
C LEU A 132 -20.01 -17.60 0.65
N LYS A 133 -20.64 -17.57 -0.53
CA LYS A 133 -21.93 -18.26 -0.77
C LYS A 133 -21.79 -19.78 -0.68
N LEU A 134 -20.70 -20.35 -1.23
CA LEU A 134 -20.42 -21.79 -1.12
C LEU A 134 -20.20 -22.22 0.33
N ARG A 135 -19.58 -21.39 1.16
CA ARG A 135 -19.37 -21.69 2.59
C ARG A 135 -20.65 -21.66 3.42
N LYS A 136 -21.68 -20.91 2.99
CA LYS A 136 -23.02 -20.89 3.59
C LYS A 136 -23.95 -22.01 3.09
N SER A 137 -23.56 -22.77 2.07
CA SER A 137 -24.33 -23.90 1.53
C SER A 137 -23.96 -25.26 2.17
N PHE A 138 -22.98 -25.27 3.07
CA PHE A 138 -22.49 -26.47 3.78
C PHE A 138 -22.82 -26.46 5.28
N PHE A 139 -23.64 -25.49 5.73
CA PHE A 139 -24.28 -25.43 7.05
C PHE A 139 -25.79 -25.30 6.84
#